data_AF-A0A8W8IR44-F1
#
_entry.id   AF-A0A8W8IR44-F1
#
_cell.length_a   1.000
_cell.length_b   1.000
_cell.length_c   1.000
_cell.angle_alpha   90.00
_cell.angle_beta   90.00
_cell.angle_gamma   90.00
#
_symmetry.space_group_name_H-M   'P 1'
#
loop_
_entity.id
_entity.type
_entity.pdbx_description
1 polymer ?
#
loop_
_entity_poly.entity_id
_entity_poly.type
_entity_poly.pdbx_seq_one_letter_code
_entity_poly.pdbx_strand_id
1 'polypeptide(L)'
;MCQCAPGFSGKKCEKLSSISFIADDSYIQMPQIDFQSQVNITMNMKTNSDSGVIFYVGADQHLAVELFRGRIGVSFFTGKSPLSTMYSYIFSYVTVNDDRLHTVELIVHHRNFTMRVDGGVSRSVVNMGESEYLDVKDDVYIGGLSSDKSAEAHKKFQIRSQTSFKGCFQGVYVNGKQLDFSVSKSNHKIMPGCKVDPCENNKCKHGQCKLRKKKGGYRCKCKRGYSGKYCDKVPTCKQKIFRSRYTHPVTKCMSRTRIKFRRCEGSCGKDCCKPRKIKTRKVRLYCRDGYSYIHNLSVIRKCGCKKCQ
;
A
#
# COMPACT_ATOMS: atom_id res chain seq x y z
N MET A 1 -4.45 -1.08 -27.89
CA MET A 1 -4.51 -1.86 -26.63
C MET A 1 -4.32 -0.92 -25.44
N CYS A 2 -5.17 -1.00 -24.41
CA CYS A 2 -5.04 -0.20 -23.19
C CYS A 2 -3.97 -0.78 -22.25
N GLN A 3 -3.09 0.07 -21.72
CA GLN A 3 -2.21 -0.31 -20.61
C GLN A 3 -2.92 -0.05 -19.29
N CYS A 4 -3.26 -1.11 -18.56
CA CYS A 4 -4.01 -1.01 -17.33
C CYS A 4 -3.15 -0.63 -16.11
N ALA A 5 -3.77 0.08 -15.17
CA ALA A 5 -3.16 0.32 -13.86
C ALA A 5 -2.96 -1.03 -13.12
N PRO A 6 -2.00 -1.11 -12.18
CA PRO A 6 -1.77 -2.33 -11.41
C PRO A 6 -3.06 -2.86 -10.76
N GLY A 7 -3.33 -4.15 -10.94
CA GLY A 7 -4.55 -4.81 -10.43
C GLY A 7 -5.71 -4.86 -11.43
N PHE A 8 -5.73 -3.97 -12.41
CA PHE A 8 -6.84 -3.84 -13.36
C PHE A 8 -6.59 -4.63 -14.66
N SER A 9 -7.65 -5.20 -15.21
CA SER A 9 -7.66 -5.95 -16.46
C SER A 9 -8.96 -5.68 -17.25
N GLY A 10 -9.11 -6.33 -18.40
CA GLY A 10 -10.23 -6.10 -19.33
C GLY A 10 -9.84 -5.18 -20.49
N LYS A 11 -10.71 -5.09 -21.51
CA LYS A 11 -10.43 -4.31 -22.73
C LYS A 11 -10.33 -2.80 -22.43
N LYS A 12 -11.00 -2.33 -21.37
CA LYS A 12 -11.04 -0.95 -20.92
C LYS A 12 -10.47 -0.77 -19.51
N CYS A 13 -9.76 -1.78 -18.96
CA CYS A 13 -9.21 -1.77 -17.60
C CYS A 13 -10.29 -1.63 -16.50
N GLU A 14 -11.48 -2.16 -16.78
CA GLU A 14 -12.66 -2.04 -15.96
C GLU A 14 -12.75 -3.07 -14.82
N LYS A 15 -12.02 -4.19 -14.92
CA LYS A 15 -12.10 -5.30 -13.96
C LYS A 15 -10.96 -5.24 -12.96
N LEU A 16 -11.26 -5.34 -11.67
CA LEU A 16 -10.24 -5.49 -10.64
C LEU A 16 -9.93 -6.98 -10.47
N SER A 17 -8.76 -7.41 -10.95
CA SER A 17 -8.40 -8.83 -11.06
C SER A 17 -7.27 -9.27 -10.13
N SER A 18 -6.53 -8.32 -9.56
CA SER A 18 -5.46 -8.60 -8.60
C SER A 18 -5.48 -7.58 -7.49
N ILE A 19 -5.26 -8.06 -6.26
CA ILE A 19 -5.38 -7.28 -5.02
C ILE A 19 -4.32 -7.72 -4.01
N SER A 20 -3.92 -6.80 -3.14
CA SER A 20 -3.02 -6.99 -2.00
C SER A 20 -3.75 -6.70 -0.70
N PHE A 21 -3.42 -7.47 0.34
CA PHE A 21 -3.92 -7.35 1.71
C PHE A 21 -2.76 -6.90 2.60
N ILE A 22 -2.91 -5.75 3.27
CA ILE A 22 -1.78 -5.00 3.87
C ILE A 22 -1.87 -4.83 5.39
N ALA A 23 -2.99 -5.21 6.00
CA ALA A 23 -3.26 -5.08 7.43
C ALA A 23 -3.91 -6.35 7.99
N ASP A 24 -3.81 -6.56 9.31
CA ASP A 24 -4.33 -7.75 10.01
C ASP A 24 -5.85 -7.92 9.98
N ASP A 25 -6.58 -6.88 9.58
CA ASP A 25 -8.03 -6.88 9.40
C ASP A 25 -8.46 -6.64 7.94
N SER A 26 -7.57 -6.85 6.95
CA SER A 26 -7.92 -6.64 5.54
C SER A 26 -8.80 -7.76 5.00
N TYR A 27 -9.89 -7.46 4.30
CA TYR A 27 -10.73 -8.47 3.67
C TYR A 27 -11.46 -7.92 2.44
N ILE A 28 -11.99 -8.83 1.63
CA ILE A 28 -12.98 -8.51 0.58
C ILE A 28 -14.15 -9.47 0.69
N GLN A 29 -15.38 -8.91 0.65
CA GLN A 29 -16.63 -9.65 0.69
C GLN A 29 -17.22 -9.71 -0.72
N MET A 30 -17.33 -10.92 -1.24
CA MET A 30 -17.82 -11.24 -2.58
C MET A 30 -19.22 -11.85 -2.50
N PRO A 31 -20.01 -11.76 -3.58
CA PRO A 31 -21.28 -12.48 -3.68
C PRO A 31 -21.13 -13.99 -3.45
N GLN A 32 -22.24 -14.62 -3.08
CA GLN A 32 -22.36 -16.06 -2.85
C GLN A 32 -21.89 -16.90 -4.05
N ILE A 33 -21.34 -18.08 -3.75
CA ILE A 33 -21.04 -19.14 -4.73
C ILE A 33 -21.99 -20.30 -4.44
N ASP A 34 -22.58 -20.87 -5.48
CA ASP A 34 -23.42 -22.06 -5.35
C ASP A 34 -22.54 -23.32 -5.30
N PHE A 35 -22.61 -24.03 -4.17
CA PHE A 35 -21.87 -25.26 -3.91
C PHE A 35 -22.71 -26.53 -4.08
N GLN A 36 -23.94 -26.44 -4.60
CA GLN A 36 -24.74 -27.62 -4.96
C GLN A 36 -24.14 -28.39 -6.14
N SER A 37 -23.39 -27.71 -7.00
CA SER A 37 -22.62 -28.30 -8.09
C SER A 37 -21.13 -28.33 -7.77
N GLN A 38 -20.33 -28.99 -8.61
CA GLN A 38 -18.88 -28.98 -8.44
C GLN A 38 -18.35 -27.54 -8.51
N VAL A 39 -17.58 -27.15 -7.48
CA VAL A 39 -16.90 -25.86 -7.43
C VAL A 39 -15.39 -26.07 -7.45
N ASN A 40 -14.71 -25.48 -8.42
CA ASN A 40 -13.26 -25.37 -8.48
C ASN A 40 -12.84 -23.92 -8.27
N ILE A 41 -12.20 -23.65 -7.13
CA ILE A 41 -11.62 -22.36 -6.79
C ILE A 41 -10.12 -22.42 -6.99
N THR A 42 -9.58 -21.61 -7.89
CA THR A 42 -8.13 -21.51 -8.13
C THR A 42 -7.64 -20.13 -7.72
N MET A 43 -6.61 -20.06 -6.88
CA MET A 43 -6.03 -18.82 -6.36
C MET A 43 -4.55 -18.76 -6.71
N ASN A 44 -4.15 -17.73 -7.45
CA ASN A 44 -2.73 -17.45 -7.67
C ASN A 44 -2.31 -16.43 -6.63
N MET A 45 -1.47 -16.79 -5.67
CA MET A 45 -1.14 -15.93 -4.54
C MET A 45 0.34 -15.93 -4.19
N LYS A 46 0.77 -14.83 -3.56
CA LYS A 46 2.14 -14.61 -3.10
C LYS A 46 2.11 -14.03 -1.69
N THR A 47 2.94 -14.57 -0.80
CA THR A 47 2.99 -14.17 0.62
C THR A 47 4.33 -14.55 1.24
N ASN A 48 4.73 -13.81 2.28
CA ASN A 48 5.80 -14.16 3.21
C ASN A 48 5.26 -14.32 4.65
N SER A 49 3.93 -14.35 4.82
CA SER A 49 3.28 -14.47 6.11
C SER A 49 3.15 -15.93 6.49
N ASP A 50 3.44 -16.26 7.75
CA ASP A 50 3.27 -17.62 8.27
C ASP A 50 1.81 -17.95 8.59
N SER A 51 0.98 -16.93 8.79
CA SER A 51 -0.43 -17.11 9.15
C SER A 51 -1.35 -16.08 8.54
N GLY A 52 -2.63 -16.42 8.43
CA GLY A 52 -3.71 -15.50 8.09
C GLY A 52 -4.81 -16.18 7.26
N VAL A 53 -6.06 -15.73 7.42
CA VAL A 53 -7.21 -16.29 6.69
C VAL A 53 -7.12 -15.94 5.20
N ILE A 54 -7.21 -16.95 4.33
CA ILE A 54 -7.15 -16.84 2.86
C ILE A 54 -8.55 -16.78 2.26
N PHE A 55 -9.44 -17.66 2.68
CA PHE A 55 -10.78 -17.81 2.13
C PHE A 55 -11.72 -18.31 3.21
N TYR A 56 -12.94 -17.80 3.25
CA TYR A 56 -13.95 -18.25 4.20
C TYR A 56 -15.35 -18.08 3.62
N VAL A 57 -16.20 -19.09 3.78
CA VAL A 57 -17.63 -19.02 3.51
C VAL A 57 -18.39 -19.88 4.52
N GLY A 58 -19.57 -19.42 4.92
CA GLY A 58 -20.49 -20.15 5.79
C GLY A 58 -20.48 -19.72 7.26
N ALA A 59 -21.11 -20.56 8.08
CA ALA A 59 -21.20 -20.41 9.53
C ALA A 59 -21.17 -21.80 10.19
N ASP A 60 -22.30 -22.47 10.33
CA ASP A 60 -22.35 -23.82 10.92
C ASP A 60 -21.92 -24.91 9.95
N GLN A 61 -22.24 -24.73 8.66
CA GLN A 61 -21.53 -25.36 7.56
C GLN A 61 -20.52 -24.35 7.03
N HIS A 62 -19.31 -24.79 6.70
CA HIS A 62 -18.26 -23.86 6.29
C HIS A 62 -17.18 -24.49 5.41
N LEU A 63 -16.53 -23.62 4.65
CA LEU A 63 -15.22 -23.86 4.06
C LEU A 63 -14.31 -22.71 4.49
N ALA A 64 -13.34 -23.02 5.35
CA ALA A 64 -12.34 -22.07 5.82
C ALA A 64 -10.95 -22.51 5.35
N VAL A 65 -10.19 -21.57 4.80
CA VAL A 65 -8.83 -21.76 4.30
C VAL A 65 -7.95 -20.69 4.94
N GLU A 66 -6.85 -21.10 5.54
CA GLU A 66 -5.91 -20.21 6.20
C GLU A 66 -4.46 -20.61 5.92
N LEU A 67 -3.54 -19.67 6.11
CA LEU A 67 -2.14 -20.00 6.36
C LEU A 67 -1.96 -20.34 7.83
N PHE A 68 -1.21 -21.40 8.09
CA PHE A 68 -0.75 -21.74 9.42
C PHE A 68 0.65 -22.35 9.35
N ARG A 69 1.63 -21.66 9.94
CA ARG A 69 3.06 -22.00 9.85
C ARG A 69 3.53 -22.19 8.40
N GLY A 70 3.08 -21.29 7.53
CA GLY A 70 3.44 -21.25 6.11
C GLY A 70 2.73 -22.29 5.23
N ARG A 71 1.91 -23.18 5.79
CA ARG A 71 1.14 -24.19 5.04
C ARG A 71 -0.30 -23.73 4.86
N ILE A 72 -0.96 -24.25 3.82
CA ILE A 72 -2.40 -24.08 3.63
C ILE A 72 -3.13 -25.06 4.54
N GLY A 73 -3.88 -24.53 5.50
CA GLY A 73 -4.83 -25.26 6.33
C GLY A 73 -6.24 -25.09 5.79
N VAL A 74 -7.00 -26.19 5.75
CA VAL A 74 -8.40 -26.18 5.34
C VAL A 74 -9.24 -26.84 6.42
N SER A 75 -10.31 -26.16 6.82
CA SER A 75 -11.41 -26.70 7.62
C SER A 75 -12.65 -26.77 6.74
N PHE A 76 -13.17 -27.97 6.50
CA PHE A 76 -14.32 -28.20 5.63
C PHE A 76 -15.41 -29.00 6.35
N PHE A 77 -16.62 -28.44 6.41
CA PHE A 77 -17.74 -29.03 7.13
C PHE A 77 -19.09 -28.82 6.44
N THR A 78 -19.78 -29.91 6.08
CA THR A 78 -21.10 -29.90 5.42
C THR A 78 -22.27 -30.10 6.38
N GLY A 79 -22.03 -30.25 7.69
CA GLY A 79 -23.09 -30.39 8.70
C GLY A 79 -23.41 -31.83 9.11
N LYS A 80 -23.93 -31.95 10.36
CA LYS A 80 -24.39 -33.17 11.07
C LYS A 80 -23.42 -34.36 11.07
N SER A 81 -22.70 -34.53 12.19
CA SER A 81 -21.93 -35.75 12.48
C SER A 81 -22.50 -36.46 13.73
N PRO A 82 -22.77 -37.79 13.69
CA PRO A 82 -23.34 -38.53 14.81
C PRO A 82 -22.34 -38.79 15.95
N LEU A 83 -21.03 -38.59 15.75
CA LEU A 83 -19.98 -38.83 16.74
C LEU A 83 -18.97 -37.67 16.75
N SER A 84 -19.02 -36.85 17.82
CA SER A 84 -18.00 -35.89 18.27
C SER A 84 -17.24 -35.07 17.20
N THR A 85 -17.63 -33.81 17.02
CA THR A 85 -16.74 -32.61 16.95
C THR A 85 -15.46 -32.62 16.08
N MET A 86 -15.22 -33.59 15.19
CA MET A 86 -14.00 -33.63 14.40
C MET A 86 -14.27 -33.01 13.03
N TYR A 87 -14.16 -31.67 12.97
CA TYR A 87 -14.00 -30.98 11.69
C TYR A 87 -12.87 -31.63 10.91
N SER A 88 -13.08 -31.85 9.62
CA SER A 88 -11.97 -32.30 8.79
C SER A 88 -11.02 -31.12 8.59
N TYR A 89 -9.91 -31.16 9.32
CA TYR A 89 -8.84 -30.17 9.20
C TYR A 89 -7.62 -30.82 8.55
N ILE A 90 -7.28 -30.36 7.35
CA ILE A 90 -6.13 -30.88 6.58
C ILE A 90 -5.15 -29.77 6.23
N PHE A 91 -3.87 -30.12 6.10
CA PHE A 91 -2.79 -29.21 5.69
C PHE A 91 -2.22 -29.58 4.32
N SER A 92 -1.66 -28.61 3.60
CA SER A 92 -0.83 -28.87 2.43
C SER A 92 0.48 -29.58 2.82
N TYR A 93 1.01 -30.38 1.89
CA TYR A 93 2.33 -31.02 2.04
C TYR A 93 3.48 -30.02 1.97
N VAL A 94 3.27 -28.90 1.30
CA VAL A 94 4.27 -27.85 1.08
C VAL A 94 3.93 -26.56 1.81
N THR A 95 4.94 -25.74 2.07
CA THR A 95 4.81 -24.36 2.52
C THR A 95 4.75 -23.41 1.32
N VAL A 96 4.10 -22.25 1.48
CA VAL A 96 3.88 -21.26 0.39
C VAL A 96 4.25 -19.82 0.79
N ASN A 97 4.88 -19.64 1.95
CA ASN A 97 5.27 -18.37 2.55
C ASN A 97 6.69 -17.94 2.14
N ASP A 98 7.11 -18.25 0.92
CA ASP A 98 8.47 -18.02 0.42
C ASP A 98 8.58 -16.79 -0.50
N ASP A 99 7.54 -15.95 -0.52
CA ASP A 99 7.40 -14.78 -1.39
C ASP A 99 7.43 -15.11 -2.89
N ARG A 100 7.21 -16.36 -3.29
CA ARG A 100 6.99 -16.74 -4.70
C ARG A 100 5.50 -16.85 -5.00
N LEU A 101 5.18 -16.89 -6.30
CA LEU A 101 3.82 -17.08 -6.75
C LEU A 101 3.48 -18.56 -6.69
N HIS A 102 2.43 -18.90 -5.95
CA HIS A 102 1.87 -20.23 -5.83
C HIS A 102 0.46 -20.29 -6.40
N THR A 103 0.10 -21.42 -7.00
CA THR A 103 -1.26 -21.71 -7.45
C THR A 103 -1.90 -22.72 -6.51
N VAL A 104 -2.96 -22.30 -5.82
CA VAL A 104 -3.73 -23.15 -4.91
C VAL A 104 -5.09 -23.45 -5.54
N GLU A 105 -5.37 -24.73 -5.75
CA GLU A 105 -6.62 -25.24 -6.30
C GLU A 105 -7.41 -25.93 -5.19
N LEU A 106 -8.68 -25.55 -5.06
CA LEU A 106 -9.64 -26.08 -4.09
C LEU A 106 -10.85 -26.59 -4.87
N ILE A 107 -11.13 -27.88 -4.76
CA ILE A 107 -12.22 -28.54 -5.47
C ILE A 107 -13.20 -29.08 -4.45
N VAL A 108 -14.42 -28.55 -4.45
CA VAL A 108 -15.55 -29.05 -3.67
C VAL A 108 -16.46 -29.80 -4.61
N HIS A 109 -16.75 -31.06 -4.29
CA HIS A 109 -17.66 -31.90 -5.04
C HIS A 109 -18.44 -32.79 -4.08
N HIS A 110 -19.73 -32.51 -3.90
CA HIS A 110 -20.56 -33.17 -2.88
C HIS A 110 -19.91 -33.02 -1.48
N ARG A 111 -19.67 -34.14 -0.79
CA ARG A 111 -18.98 -34.22 0.51
C ARG A 111 -17.46 -34.26 0.40
N ASN A 112 -16.91 -34.20 -0.81
CA ASN A 112 -15.48 -34.31 -1.04
C ASN A 112 -14.87 -32.92 -1.20
N PHE A 113 -13.82 -32.69 -0.45
CA PHE A 113 -12.94 -31.56 -0.62
C PHE A 113 -11.58 -32.06 -1.10
N THR A 114 -11.00 -31.43 -2.11
CA THR A 114 -9.65 -31.71 -2.62
C THR A 114 -8.87 -30.42 -2.76
N MET A 115 -7.66 -30.39 -2.24
CA MET A 115 -6.72 -29.29 -2.39
C MET A 115 -5.48 -29.73 -3.15
N ARG A 116 -4.97 -28.88 -4.03
CA ARG A 116 -3.69 -29.04 -4.71
C ARG A 116 -2.92 -27.72 -4.69
N VAL A 117 -1.60 -27.81 -4.55
CA VAL A 117 -0.69 -26.64 -4.59
C VAL A 117 0.32 -26.88 -5.71
N ASP A 118 0.47 -25.91 -6.60
CA ASP A 118 1.40 -25.89 -7.74
C ASP A 118 1.35 -27.13 -8.65
N GLY A 119 0.16 -27.70 -8.84
CA GLY A 119 0.00 -28.93 -9.63
C GLY A 119 0.61 -30.19 -8.98
N GLY A 120 1.06 -30.10 -7.72
CA GLY A 120 1.64 -31.22 -6.97
C GLY A 120 0.62 -32.26 -6.49
N VAL A 121 0.99 -33.01 -5.46
CA VAL A 121 0.13 -34.07 -4.90
C VAL A 121 -1.12 -33.47 -4.23
N SER A 122 -2.29 -34.02 -4.55
CA SER A 122 -3.55 -33.60 -3.96
C SER A 122 -3.73 -34.13 -2.52
N ARG A 123 -4.41 -33.33 -1.71
CA ARG A 123 -4.92 -33.69 -0.39
C ARG A 123 -6.44 -33.69 -0.47
N SER A 124 -7.07 -34.83 -0.20
CA SER A 124 -8.53 -34.92 -0.20
C SER A 124 -9.05 -35.30 1.18
N VAL A 125 -10.26 -34.85 1.47
CA VAL A 125 -11.02 -35.35 2.60
C VAL A 125 -12.49 -35.46 2.23
N VAL A 126 -13.14 -36.45 2.81
CA VAL A 126 -14.58 -36.69 2.69
C VAL A 126 -15.20 -36.30 4.02
N ASN A 127 -16.19 -35.40 3.98
CA ASN A 127 -16.92 -35.04 5.18
C ASN A 127 -17.83 -36.21 5.60
N MET A 128 -17.72 -36.61 6.88
CA MET A 128 -18.55 -37.66 7.47
C MET A 128 -19.81 -37.03 8.08
N GLY A 129 -20.82 -36.82 7.25
CA GLY A 129 -22.11 -36.27 7.64
C GLY A 129 -23.24 -36.62 6.67
N GLU A 130 -24.48 -36.33 7.08
CA GLU A 130 -25.70 -36.62 6.29
C GLU A 130 -25.82 -35.73 5.06
N SER A 131 -25.37 -34.48 5.15
CA SER A 131 -25.47 -33.51 4.06
C SER A 131 -24.62 -33.92 2.87
N GLU A 132 -25.23 -33.99 1.69
CA GLU A 132 -24.56 -34.40 0.45
C GLU A 132 -23.69 -33.30 -0.17
N TYR A 133 -24.01 -32.03 0.07
CA TYR A 133 -23.30 -30.87 -0.46
C TYR A 133 -23.11 -29.83 0.64
N LEU A 134 -22.20 -28.87 0.39
CA LEU A 134 -22.06 -27.70 1.24
C LEU A 134 -23.20 -26.72 0.94
N ASP A 135 -24.17 -26.58 1.83
CA ASP A 135 -25.30 -25.68 1.69
C ASP A 135 -25.06 -24.38 2.47
N VAL A 136 -24.40 -23.44 1.82
CA VAL A 136 -24.07 -22.12 2.39
C VAL A 136 -24.68 -21.01 1.54
N LYS A 137 -25.40 -20.10 2.21
CA LYS A 137 -25.95 -18.87 1.62
C LYS A 137 -25.19 -17.63 2.09
N ASP A 138 -24.07 -17.80 2.77
CA ASP A 138 -23.24 -16.70 3.21
C ASP A 138 -22.43 -16.11 2.03
N ASP A 139 -22.09 -14.83 2.16
CA ASP A 139 -21.13 -14.20 1.27
C ASP A 139 -19.74 -14.80 1.46
N VAL A 140 -18.96 -14.74 0.38
CA VAL A 140 -17.60 -15.27 0.35
C VAL A 140 -16.62 -14.20 0.81
N TYR A 141 -15.74 -14.55 1.74
CA TYR A 141 -14.67 -13.69 2.21
C TYR A 141 -13.32 -14.16 1.67
N ILE A 142 -12.52 -13.24 1.15
CA ILE A 142 -11.17 -13.51 0.65
C ILE A 142 -10.17 -12.61 1.37
N GLY A 143 -9.03 -13.21 1.74
CA GLY A 143 -7.87 -12.59 2.37
C GLY A 143 -8.04 -12.16 3.82
N GLY A 144 -9.21 -12.37 4.42
CA GLY A 144 -9.49 -12.06 5.82
C GLY A 144 -10.97 -12.09 6.13
N LEU A 145 -11.32 -11.74 7.36
CA LEU A 145 -12.69 -11.63 7.85
C LEU A 145 -12.91 -10.27 8.54
N SER A 146 -14.16 -9.84 8.67
CA SER A 146 -14.49 -8.78 9.62
C SER A 146 -14.16 -9.25 11.04
N SER A 147 -13.91 -8.30 11.95
CA SER A 147 -13.56 -8.61 13.35
C SER A 147 -14.54 -9.56 14.02
N ASP A 148 -15.85 -9.34 13.80
CA ASP A 148 -16.91 -10.12 14.45
C ASP A 148 -16.97 -11.55 13.87
N LYS A 149 -16.88 -11.69 12.54
CA LYS A 149 -16.85 -13.00 11.88
C LYS A 149 -15.58 -13.78 12.21
N SER A 150 -14.43 -13.10 12.31
CA SER A 150 -13.15 -13.71 12.73
C SER A 150 -13.25 -14.27 14.15
N ALA A 151 -13.83 -13.50 15.08
CA ALA A 151 -14.05 -13.94 16.45
C ALA A 151 -15.01 -15.14 16.53
N GLU A 152 -16.10 -15.13 15.76
CA GLU A 152 -17.06 -16.23 15.69
C GLU A 152 -16.41 -17.53 15.15
N ALA A 153 -15.75 -17.44 13.99
CA ALA A 153 -15.11 -18.58 13.35
C ALA A 153 -14.00 -19.19 14.23
N HIS A 154 -13.25 -18.35 14.93
CA HIS A 154 -12.24 -18.80 15.88
C HIS A 154 -12.84 -19.49 17.10
N LYS A 155 -13.91 -18.93 17.69
CA LYS A 155 -14.65 -19.56 18.79
C LYS A 155 -15.21 -20.93 18.42
N LYS A 156 -15.59 -21.11 17.16
CA LYS A 156 -16.05 -22.40 16.59
C LYS A 156 -14.91 -23.32 16.15
N PHE A 157 -13.64 -22.95 16.37
CA PHE A 157 -12.44 -23.70 15.97
C PHE A 157 -12.33 -23.96 14.45
N GLN A 158 -12.94 -23.10 13.63
CA GLN A 158 -12.92 -23.21 12.17
C GLN A 158 -11.62 -22.67 11.58
N ILE A 159 -11.06 -21.66 12.27
CA ILE A 159 -9.78 -21.03 11.95
C ILE A 159 -8.91 -20.95 13.20
N ARG A 160 -7.59 -21.03 13.02
CA ARG A 160 -6.60 -20.90 14.08
C ARG A 160 -6.09 -19.48 14.23
N SER A 161 -5.97 -18.75 13.13
CA SER A 161 -5.53 -17.36 13.12
C SER A 161 -6.72 -16.41 12.99
N GLN A 162 -6.80 -15.42 13.87
CA GLN A 162 -7.77 -14.31 13.73
C GLN A 162 -7.25 -13.16 12.84
N THR A 163 -6.04 -13.31 12.28
CA THR A 163 -5.43 -12.31 11.40
C THR A 163 -5.77 -12.57 9.95
N SER A 164 -5.77 -11.50 9.17
CA SER A 164 -5.96 -11.53 7.71
C SER A 164 -4.69 -11.98 7.00
N PHE A 165 -4.84 -12.61 5.85
CA PHE A 165 -3.74 -12.88 4.94
C PHE A 165 -2.98 -11.58 4.60
N LYS A 166 -1.65 -11.62 4.64
CA LYS A 166 -0.78 -10.53 4.19
C LYS A 166 -0.02 -10.98 2.96
N GLY A 167 -0.24 -10.31 1.85
CA GLY A 167 0.28 -10.75 0.56
C GLY A 167 -0.62 -10.26 -0.56
N CYS A 168 -0.60 -10.95 -1.69
CA CYS A 168 -1.46 -10.59 -2.82
C CYS A 168 -1.97 -11.79 -3.59
N PHE A 169 -3.12 -11.59 -4.23
CA PHE A 169 -3.69 -12.51 -5.20
C PHE A 169 -3.52 -11.93 -6.61
N GLN A 170 -2.89 -12.69 -7.50
CA GLN A 170 -2.74 -12.42 -8.93
C GLN A 170 -3.84 -13.17 -9.72
N GLY A 171 -5.08 -13.02 -9.27
CA GLY A 171 -6.25 -13.67 -9.83
C GLY A 171 -6.80 -14.77 -8.91
N VAL A 172 -8.12 -14.77 -8.81
CA VAL A 172 -8.92 -15.86 -8.23
C VAL A 172 -9.93 -16.28 -9.28
N TYR A 173 -10.11 -17.57 -9.47
CA TYR A 173 -10.98 -18.16 -10.48
C TYR A 173 -11.97 -19.08 -9.80
N VAL A 174 -13.22 -19.05 -10.23
CA VAL A 174 -14.26 -19.99 -9.80
C VAL A 174 -14.80 -20.65 -11.06
N ASN A 175 -14.69 -21.97 -11.14
CA ASN A 175 -15.07 -22.76 -12.31
C ASN A 175 -14.45 -22.23 -13.61
N GLY A 176 -13.16 -21.88 -13.55
CA GLY A 176 -12.39 -21.32 -14.67
C GLY A 176 -12.67 -19.84 -15.00
N LYS A 177 -13.73 -19.24 -14.42
CA LYS A 177 -14.04 -17.82 -14.60
C LYS A 177 -13.30 -16.96 -13.58
N GLN A 178 -12.53 -16.00 -14.07
CA GLN A 178 -11.83 -15.05 -13.20
C GLN A 178 -12.83 -14.16 -12.45
N LEU A 179 -12.67 -14.05 -11.13
CA LEU A 179 -13.43 -13.14 -10.30
C LEU A 179 -13.05 -11.70 -10.59
N ASP A 180 -14.07 -10.84 -10.62
CA ASP A 180 -13.91 -9.40 -10.69
C ASP A 180 -14.16 -8.79 -9.31
N PHE A 181 -13.10 -8.38 -8.64
CA PHE A 181 -13.18 -7.79 -7.31
C PHE A 181 -13.86 -6.41 -7.30
N SER A 182 -14.10 -5.77 -8.46
CA SER A 182 -14.85 -4.51 -8.47
C SER A 182 -16.33 -4.68 -8.17
N VAL A 183 -16.87 -5.90 -8.25
CA VAL A 183 -18.25 -6.22 -7.86
C VAL A 183 -18.37 -6.66 -6.39
N SER A 184 -17.33 -6.47 -5.57
CA SER A 184 -17.37 -6.78 -4.13
C SER A 184 -18.48 -6.00 -3.42
N LYS A 185 -19.19 -6.66 -2.50
CA LYS A 185 -20.17 -6.01 -1.62
C LYS A 185 -19.51 -5.05 -0.64
N SER A 186 -18.35 -5.44 -0.11
CA SER A 186 -17.54 -4.60 0.76
C SER A 186 -16.06 -4.97 0.64
N ASN A 187 -15.19 -4.01 0.95
CA ASN A 187 -13.75 -4.23 1.04
C ASN A 187 -13.15 -3.39 2.16
N HIS A 188 -12.10 -3.89 2.79
CA HIS A 188 -11.43 -3.22 3.89
C HIS A 188 -9.92 -3.35 3.75
N LYS A 189 -9.23 -2.20 3.71
CA LYS A 189 -7.76 -2.07 3.67
C LYS A 189 -7.04 -2.94 2.61
N ILE A 190 -7.64 -3.06 1.42
CA ILE A 190 -7.00 -3.69 0.26
C ILE A 190 -6.29 -2.67 -0.65
N MET A 191 -5.38 -3.15 -1.50
CA MET A 191 -4.75 -2.36 -2.55
C MET A 191 -4.79 -3.08 -3.90
N PRO A 192 -5.12 -2.41 -5.02
CA PRO A 192 -5.04 -3.01 -6.35
C PRO A 192 -3.62 -3.47 -6.73
N GLY A 193 -3.53 -4.66 -7.31
CA GLY A 193 -2.32 -5.29 -7.84
C GLY A 193 -1.56 -6.16 -6.84
N CYS A 194 -0.57 -6.91 -7.36
CA CYS A 194 0.30 -7.82 -6.60
C CYS A 194 1.73 -7.25 -6.43
N LYS A 195 1.87 -5.92 -6.37
CA LYS A 195 3.16 -5.24 -6.13
C LYS A 195 3.24 -4.82 -4.68
N VAL A 196 3.96 -5.63 -3.90
CA VAL A 196 4.09 -5.53 -2.44
C VAL A 196 4.71 -4.19 -2.00
N ASP A 197 5.57 -3.59 -2.83
CA ASP A 197 6.04 -2.21 -2.61
C ASP A 197 5.64 -1.26 -3.75
N PRO A 198 4.63 -0.39 -3.54
CA PRO A 198 4.33 0.73 -4.42
C PRO A 198 5.51 1.67 -4.71
N CYS A 199 6.58 1.61 -3.93
CA CYS A 199 7.82 2.36 -4.14
C CYS A 199 8.86 1.66 -5.01
N GLU A 200 8.68 0.37 -5.31
CA GLU A 200 9.51 -0.35 -6.26
C GLU A 200 9.32 0.26 -7.67
N ASN A 201 10.41 0.68 -8.31
CA ASN A 201 10.38 1.41 -9.59
C ASN A 201 9.51 2.69 -9.59
N ASN A 202 9.48 3.42 -8.47
CA ASN A 202 8.76 4.68 -8.38
C ASN A 202 9.26 5.75 -9.37
N LYS A 203 8.37 6.70 -9.71
CA LYS A 203 8.69 7.80 -10.64
C LYS A 203 9.32 9.02 -9.95
N CYS A 204 9.65 8.96 -8.66
CA CYS A 204 10.18 10.11 -7.94
C CYS A 204 11.59 10.45 -8.45
N LYS A 205 11.78 11.67 -8.95
CA LYS A 205 13.09 12.14 -9.44
C LYS A 205 13.95 12.66 -8.29
N HIS A 206 13.56 13.80 -7.71
CA HIS A 206 14.31 14.45 -6.62
C HIS A 206 13.60 14.32 -5.28
N GLY A 207 13.35 13.09 -4.83
CA GLY A 207 12.62 12.84 -3.59
C GLY A 207 12.72 11.40 -3.11
N GLN A 208 12.17 11.16 -1.92
CA GLN A 208 12.02 9.80 -1.39
C GLN A 208 10.60 9.32 -1.64
N CYS A 209 10.45 8.09 -2.12
CA CYS A 209 9.14 7.46 -2.17
C CYS A 209 8.63 7.13 -0.76
N LYS A 210 7.34 7.37 -0.52
CA LYS A 210 6.65 7.04 0.74
C LYS A 210 5.28 6.48 0.42
N LEU A 211 4.89 5.42 1.12
CA LEU A 211 3.56 4.83 1.00
C LEU A 211 2.45 5.78 1.44
N ARG A 212 1.28 5.70 0.80
CA ARG A 212 0.07 6.43 1.19
C ARG A 212 -0.77 5.58 2.13
N LYS A 213 -0.77 5.95 3.42
CA LYS A 213 -1.50 5.23 4.49
C LYS A 213 -3.02 5.06 4.32
N LYS A 214 -3.70 5.85 3.47
CA LYS A 214 -5.18 5.91 3.40
C LYS A 214 -5.81 5.75 2.01
N LYS A 215 -5.04 5.81 0.92
CA LYS A 215 -5.58 5.85 -0.46
C LYS A 215 -4.92 4.86 -1.42
N GLY A 216 -4.14 3.92 -0.89
CA GLY A 216 -3.25 3.07 -1.70
C GLY A 216 -2.17 3.84 -2.47
N GLY A 217 -1.19 3.12 -2.98
CA GLY A 217 -0.09 3.64 -3.80
C GLY A 217 0.97 4.43 -3.01
N TYR A 218 1.75 5.25 -3.72
CA TYR A 218 2.87 6.03 -3.15
C TYR A 218 2.74 7.54 -3.36
N ARG A 219 3.55 8.30 -2.63
CA ARG A 219 3.78 9.73 -2.80
C ARG A 219 5.28 10.02 -2.75
N CYS A 220 5.72 11.01 -3.52
CA CYS A 220 7.09 11.48 -3.46
C CYS A 220 7.24 12.58 -2.39
N LYS A 221 8.09 12.34 -1.40
CA LYS A 221 8.54 13.36 -0.45
C LYS A 221 9.73 14.08 -1.09
N CYS A 222 9.48 15.25 -1.67
CA CYS A 222 10.49 15.99 -2.41
C CYS A 222 11.63 16.51 -1.53
N LYS A 223 12.84 16.49 -2.10
CA LYS A 223 14.00 17.21 -1.56
C LYS A 223 13.68 18.72 -1.54
N ARG A 224 14.36 19.44 -0.64
CA ARG A 224 14.07 20.86 -0.39
C ARG A 224 14.17 21.71 -1.66
N GLY A 225 13.17 22.55 -1.90
CA GLY A 225 13.06 23.37 -3.12
C GLY A 225 12.46 22.68 -4.34
N TYR A 226 12.48 21.36 -4.43
CA TYR A 226 11.82 20.62 -5.51
C TYR A 226 10.32 20.50 -5.25
N SER A 227 9.54 20.47 -6.32
CA SER A 227 8.08 20.35 -6.25
C SER A 227 7.53 19.51 -7.40
N GLY A 228 6.20 19.40 -7.48
CA GLY A 228 5.53 18.50 -8.43
C GLY A 228 5.17 17.15 -7.81
N LYS A 229 4.32 16.39 -8.51
CA LYS A 229 3.82 15.09 -8.04
C LYS A 229 4.95 14.08 -7.89
N TYR A 230 5.97 14.19 -8.74
CA TYR A 230 7.11 13.29 -8.82
C TYR A 230 8.44 13.98 -8.49
N CYS A 231 8.40 15.17 -7.87
CA CYS A 231 9.59 15.96 -7.54
C CYS A 231 10.45 16.29 -8.75
N ASP A 232 9.76 16.60 -9.85
CA ASP A 232 10.25 16.90 -11.18
C ASP A 232 10.40 18.42 -11.43
N LYS A 233 9.65 19.26 -10.70
CA LYS A 233 9.77 20.72 -10.83
C LYS A 233 10.97 21.23 -10.02
N VAL A 234 11.93 21.80 -10.74
CA VAL A 234 13.19 22.32 -10.20
C VAL A 234 12.98 23.71 -9.56
N PRO A 235 13.59 24.02 -8.40
CA PRO A 235 13.56 25.36 -7.82
C PRO A 235 14.26 26.38 -8.72
N THR A 236 13.64 27.54 -8.93
CA THR A 236 14.20 28.65 -9.73
C THR A 236 14.92 29.69 -8.88
N CYS A 237 15.11 29.43 -7.58
CA CYS A 237 15.74 30.34 -6.64
C CYS A 237 17.18 30.70 -7.04
N LYS A 238 17.38 31.95 -7.46
CA LYS A 238 18.65 32.52 -7.92
C LYS A 238 18.99 33.77 -7.11
N GLN A 239 20.28 34.15 -7.16
CA GLN A 239 20.77 35.38 -6.54
C GLN A 239 20.99 36.44 -7.61
N LYS A 240 20.26 37.56 -7.52
CA LYS A 240 20.45 38.73 -8.39
C LYS A 240 21.48 39.65 -7.76
N ILE A 241 22.63 39.82 -8.43
CA ILE A 241 23.74 40.63 -7.95
C ILE A 241 23.56 42.06 -8.47
N PHE A 242 23.69 43.05 -7.60
CA PHE A 242 23.69 44.46 -7.99
C PHE A 242 24.68 45.27 -7.14
N ARG A 243 25.07 46.45 -7.61
CA ARG A 243 25.98 47.36 -6.90
C ARG A 243 25.27 48.67 -6.62
N SER A 244 25.20 49.07 -5.35
CA SER A 244 24.57 50.33 -4.93
C SER A 244 25.34 50.98 -3.79
N ARG A 245 25.18 52.30 -3.59
CA ARG A 245 25.62 52.95 -2.35
C ARG A 245 24.67 52.53 -1.23
N TYR A 246 25.22 52.28 -0.05
CA TYR A 246 24.44 52.03 1.14
C TYR A 246 24.18 53.35 1.86
N THR A 247 22.93 53.57 2.24
CA THR A 247 22.50 54.69 3.09
C THR A 247 21.97 54.10 4.39
N HIS A 248 22.52 54.53 5.52
CA HIS A 248 22.06 54.06 6.82
C HIS A 248 20.62 54.57 7.08
N PRO A 249 19.68 53.70 7.50
CA PRO A 249 18.26 54.06 7.57
C PRO A 249 17.96 55.18 8.58
N VAL A 250 18.72 55.25 9.68
CA VAL A 250 18.55 56.24 10.76
C VAL A 250 19.38 57.50 10.47
N THR A 251 20.71 57.41 10.62
CA THR A 251 21.65 58.54 10.45
C THR A 251 21.74 59.13 9.03
N LYS A 252 21.15 58.48 8.01
CA LYS A 252 21.24 58.86 6.59
C LYS A 252 22.67 58.97 6.02
N CYS A 253 23.69 58.55 6.77
CA CYS A 253 25.08 58.54 6.31
C CYS A 253 25.29 57.50 5.21
N MET A 254 26.13 57.82 4.23
CA MET A 254 26.26 57.05 3.00
C MET A 254 27.67 56.49 2.77
N SER A 255 27.74 55.32 2.14
CA SER A 255 29.01 54.80 1.62
C SER A 255 29.39 55.54 0.33
N ARG A 256 30.65 55.97 0.20
CA ARG A 256 31.16 56.56 -1.05
C ARG A 256 31.21 55.54 -2.19
N THR A 257 31.73 54.34 -1.89
CA THR A 257 31.86 53.24 -2.86
C THR A 257 30.56 52.47 -3.05
N ARG A 258 30.28 51.99 -4.27
CA ARG A 258 29.15 51.08 -4.51
C ARG A 258 29.48 49.68 -3.97
N ILE A 259 28.61 49.16 -3.11
CA ILE A 259 28.76 47.86 -2.45
C ILE A 259 28.03 46.79 -3.25
N LYS A 260 28.63 45.60 -3.38
CA LYS A 260 28.03 44.43 -4.04
C LYS A 260 26.96 43.80 -3.14
N PHE A 261 25.71 44.00 -3.49
CA PHE A 261 24.54 43.39 -2.88
C PHE A 261 24.04 42.17 -3.66
N ARG A 262 23.20 41.37 -3.01
CA ARG A 262 22.47 40.26 -3.61
C ARG A 262 21.03 40.30 -3.15
N ARG A 263 20.09 40.03 -4.06
CA ARG A 263 18.69 39.75 -3.74
C ARG A 263 18.37 38.30 -4.11
N CYS A 264 17.55 37.64 -3.31
CA CYS A 264 17.09 36.28 -3.61
C CYS A 264 15.75 36.38 -4.35
N GLU A 265 15.67 35.82 -5.55
CA GLU A 265 14.50 35.86 -6.44
C GLU A 265 14.24 34.45 -6.99
N GLY A 266 12.97 34.10 -7.24
CA GLY A 266 12.55 32.79 -7.76
C GLY A 266 11.72 31.97 -6.77
N SER A 267 11.39 30.73 -7.15
CA SER A 267 10.47 29.86 -6.40
C SER A 267 11.15 28.61 -5.84
N CYS A 268 10.56 28.06 -4.78
CA CYS A 268 11.07 26.89 -4.04
C CYS A 268 9.96 25.89 -3.69
N GLY A 269 8.89 25.83 -4.50
CA GLY A 269 7.76 24.95 -4.24
C GLY A 269 7.00 25.34 -2.97
N LYS A 270 7.06 24.48 -1.94
CA LYS A 270 6.47 24.73 -0.61
C LYS A 270 7.37 25.57 0.32
N ASP A 271 8.62 25.78 -0.08
CA ASP A 271 9.59 26.61 0.62
C ASP A 271 9.69 28.00 -0.06
N CYS A 272 10.42 28.92 0.58
CA CYS A 272 10.68 30.27 0.10
C CYS A 272 12.14 30.46 -0.33
N CYS A 273 12.38 31.25 -1.39
CA CYS A 273 13.73 31.64 -1.81
C CYS A 273 14.27 32.74 -0.90
N LYS A 274 15.10 32.38 0.08
CA LYS A 274 15.62 33.30 1.11
C LYS A 274 17.15 33.23 1.24
N PRO A 275 17.79 34.19 1.93
CA PRO A 275 19.22 34.12 2.22
C PRO A 275 19.59 32.87 3.03
N ARG A 276 20.51 32.06 2.51
CA ARG A 276 21.09 30.91 3.21
C ARG A 276 22.34 31.28 4.01
N LYS A 277 23.14 32.20 3.49
CA LYS A 277 24.36 32.68 4.14
C LYS A 277 24.39 34.20 4.12
N ILE A 278 24.43 34.80 5.30
CA ILE A 278 24.65 36.24 5.51
C ILE A 278 26.01 36.38 6.18
N LYS A 279 26.79 37.38 5.79
CA LYS A 279 28.04 37.74 6.47
C LYS A 279 28.03 39.23 6.75
N THR A 280 28.69 39.62 7.84
CA THR A 280 28.95 41.02 8.14
C THR A 280 30.09 41.55 7.28
N ARG A 281 29.96 42.77 6.79
CA ARG A 281 30.99 43.52 6.07
C ARG A 281 31.15 44.87 6.74
N LYS A 282 32.36 45.19 7.20
CA LYS A 282 32.71 46.54 7.68
C LYS A 282 32.70 47.51 6.49
N VAL A 283 31.93 48.59 6.59
CA VAL A 283 31.78 49.62 5.56
C VAL A 283 31.91 50.98 6.24
N ARG A 284 32.79 51.84 5.73
CA ARG A 284 32.89 53.23 6.21
C ARG A 284 31.77 54.08 5.61
N LEU A 285 31.03 54.77 6.46
CA LEU A 285 29.95 55.69 6.10
C LEU A 285 30.37 57.11 6.40
N TYR A 286 29.87 58.03 5.58
CA TYR A 286 30.16 59.46 5.65
C TYR A 286 28.84 60.21 5.79
N CYS A 287 28.78 61.06 6.80
CA CYS A 287 27.62 61.87 7.14
C CYS A 287 27.77 63.28 6.55
N ARG A 288 26.68 64.07 6.55
CA ARG A 288 26.70 65.42 5.96
C ARG A 288 27.47 66.43 6.81
N ASP A 289 27.53 66.19 8.12
CA ASP A 289 28.28 66.94 9.14
C ASP A 289 29.80 66.67 9.11
N GLY A 290 30.30 65.92 8.12
CA GLY A 290 31.72 65.57 7.99
C GLY A 290 32.17 64.39 8.85
N TYR A 291 31.33 63.90 9.76
CA TYR A 291 31.65 62.72 10.58
C TYR A 291 31.70 61.45 9.73
N SER A 292 32.59 60.52 10.08
CA SER A 292 32.66 59.21 9.43
C SER A 292 32.93 58.09 10.43
N TYR A 293 32.29 56.94 10.21
CA TYR A 293 32.39 55.79 11.11
C TYR A 293 32.28 54.47 10.35
N ILE A 294 32.72 53.37 10.99
CA ILE A 294 32.64 52.02 10.42
C ILE A 294 31.32 51.38 10.87
N HIS A 295 30.50 50.99 9.89
CA HIS A 295 29.25 50.28 10.10
C HIS A 295 29.38 48.80 9.70
N ASN A 296 28.81 47.92 10.53
CA ASN A 296 28.76 46.47 10.31
C ASN A 296 27.54 46.10 9.46
N LEU A 297 27.70 46.09 8.14
CA LEU A 297 26.61 45.82 7.20
C LEU A 297 26.40 44.32 6.97
N SER A 298 25.18 43.84 7.20
CA SER A 298 24.75 42.47 6.85
C SER A 298 24.56 42.32 5.34
N VAL A 299 25.43 41.51 4.69
CA VAL A 299 25.36 41.26 3.25
C VAL A 299 25.06 39.80 2.93
N ILE A 300 24.10 39.58 2.02
CA ILE A 300 23.75 38.26 1.52
C ILE A 300 24.90 37.69 0.67
N ARG A 301 25.34 36.47 1.01
CA ARG A 301 26.42 35.74 0.32
C ARG A 301 25.90 34.59 -0.55
N LYS A 302 24.84 33.91 -0.12
CA LYS A 302 24.19 32.82 -0.88
C LYS A 302 22.69 32.83 -0.65
N CYS A 303 21.92 32.66 -1.72
CA CYS A 303 20.48 32.41 -1.69
C CYS A 303 20.19 30.91 -1.78
N GLY A 304 19.00 30.48 -1.36
CA GLY A 304 18.50 29.13 -1.58
C GLY A 304 17.17 28.88 -0.87
N CYS A 305 16.61 27.70 -1.10
CA CYS A 305 15.31 27.34 -0.54
C CYS A 305 15.37 27.09 0.97
N LYS A 306 14.50 27.79 1.71
CA LYS A 306 14.33 27.71 3.17
C LYS A 306 12.84 27.72 3.52
N LYS A 307 12.48 27.23 4.72
CA LYS A 307 11.09 27.31 5.20
C LYS A 307 10.62 28.76 5.17
N CYS A 308 9.37 28.96 4.73
CA CYS A 308 8.69 30.23 4.88
C CYS A 308 8.38 30.41 6.38
N GLN A 309 9.14 31.30 7.03
CA GLN A 309 8.68 32.02 8.22
C GLN A 309 7.67 33.06 7.79
#